data_AF-A0A094MYG8-F1
#
_entry.id   AF-A0A094MYG8-F1
#
_cell.length_a   1.000
_cell.length_b   1.000
_cell.length_c   1.000
_cell.angle_alpha   90.00
_cell.angle_beta   90.00
_cell.angle_gamma   90.00
#
_symmetry.space_group_name_H-M   'P 1'
#
loop_
_entity.id
_entity.type
_entity.pdbx_description
1 polymer ?
#
loop_
_entity_poly.entity_id
_entity_poly.type
_entity_poly.pdbx_seq_one_letter_code
_entity_poly.pdbx_strand_id
1 'polypeptide(L)' 'REPEILWYKECKSKTWRSSIVFKKDILVIREVREDDIGNYTCELKYGFFVVRRTTELTVT' A
#
# COMPACT_ATOMS: atom_id res chain seq x y z
N ARG A 1 0.31 21.31 3.44
CA ARG A 1 0.23 20.22 2.43
C ARG A 1 0.25 18.92 3.23
N GLU A 2 -0.80 18.11 3.20
CA GLU A 2 -0.78 16.81 3.89
C GLU A 2 0.28 15.92 3.24
N PRO A 3 1.03 15.10 4.01
CA PRO A 3 2.03 14.23 3.45
C PRO A 3 1.35 13.08 2.67
N GLU A 4 1.85 12.84 1.46
CA GLU A 4 1.37 11.75 0.60
C GLU A 4 1.98 10.42 1.06
N ILE A 5 1.14 9.38 1.17
CA ILE A 5 1.58 8.03 1.50
C ILE A 5 1.79 7.24 0.21
N LEU A 6 2.99 6.71 0.04
CA LEU A 6 3.34 5.83 -1.05
C LEU A 6 3.08 4.37 -0.65
N TRP A 7 2.64 3.56 -1.60
CA TRP A 7 2.38 2.14 -1.38
C TRP A 7 3.24 1.27 -2.29
N TYR A 8 3.70 0.15 -1.73
CA TYR A 8 4.52 -0.84 -2.40
C TYR A 8 3.92 -2.23 -2.17
N LYS A 9 4.15 -3.13 -3.13
CA LYS A 9 3.88 -4.56 -2.98
C LYS A 9 5.16 -5.34 -3.24
N GLU A 10 5.52 -6.25 -2.35
CA GLU A 10 6.81 -6.97 -2.38
C GLU A 10 8.01 -6.01 -2.50
N CYS A 11 7.98 -4.91 -1.74
CA CYS A 11 9.00 -3.84 -1.76
C CYS A 11 9.21 -3.18 -3.14
N LYS A 12 8.26 -3.32 -4.07
CA LYS A 12 8.33 -2.73 -5.42
C LYS A 12 7.15 -1.79 -5.66
N SER A 13 7.42 -0.68 -6.37
CA SER A 13 6.35 0.14 -6.94
C SER A 13 5.65 -0.68 -8.02
N LYS A 14 4.33 -0.74 -7.99
CA LYS A 14 3.53 -1.44 -8.98
C LYS A 14 2.52 -0.50 -9.63
N THR A 15 2.15 -0.82 -10.87
CA THR A 15 0.93 -0.28 -11.47
C THR A 15 -0.25 -0.98 -10.80
N TRP A 16 -1.04 -0.24 -10.03
CA TRP A 16 -2.19 -0.75 -9.32
C TRP A 16 -3.39 -0.89 -10.27
N ARG A 17 -4.15 -1.99 -10.14
CA ARG A 17 -5.40 -2.16 -10.89
C ARG A 17 -6.49 -1.22 -10.37
N SER A 18 -7.50 -0.95 -11.20
CA SER A 18 -8.58 0.01 -10.90
C SER A 18 -9.45 -0.35 -9.68
N SER A 19 -9.53 -1.63 -9.30
CA SER A 19 -10.26 -2.06 -8.09
C SER A 19 -9.48 -1.89 -6.79
N ILE A 20 -8.21 -1.44 -6.85
CA ILE A 20 -7.42 -1.00 -5.71
C ILE A 20 -7.48 0.52 -5.62
N VAL A 21 -8.02 1.04 -4.53
CA VAL A 21 -8.30 2.47 -4.34
C VAL A 21 -7.55 3.01 -3.13
N PHE A 22 -6.88 4.15 -3.31
CA PHE A 22 -6.17 4.85 -2.24
C PHE A 22 -7.04 5.97 -1.68
N LYS A 23 -7.13 6.05 -0.34
CA LYS A 23 -7.84 7.11 0.38
C LYS A 23 -6.98 7.61 1.53
N LYS A 24 -6.33 8.76 1.38
CA LYS A 24 -5.45 9.36 2.39
C LYS A 24 -4.38 8.36 2.87
N ASP A 25 -4.65 7.64 3.95
CA ASP A 25 -3.80 6.66 4.61
C ASP A 25 -4.22 5.20 4.44
N ILE A 26 -5.27 4.94 3.66
CA ILE A 26 -5.88 3.60 3.49
C ILE A 26 -5.73 3.13 2.04
N LEU A 27 -5.35 1.87 1.87
CA LEU A 27 -5.46 1.11 0.61
C LEU A 27 -6.67 0.17 0.72
N VAL A 28 -7.62 0.27 -0.21
CA VAL A 28 -8.82 -0.56 -0.25
C VAL A 28 -8.81 -1.44 -1.49
N ILE A 29 -8.93 -2.76 -1.31
CA ILE A 29 -9.09 -3.74 -2.38
C ILE A 29 -10.58 -4.11 -2.46
N ARG A 30 -11.29 -3.66 -3.49
CA ARG A 30 -12.77 -3.88 -3.60
C ARG A 30 -13.14 -5.32 -3.99
N GLU A 31 -12.26 -5.99 -4.71
CA GLU A 31 -12.41 -7.38 -5.15
C GLU A 31 -11.08 -8.08 -4.91
N VAL A 32 -11.00 -8.83 -3.81
CA VAL A 32 -9.78 -9.56 -3.42
C VAL A 32 -9.59 -10.78 -4.33
N ARG A 33 -8.36 -11.02 -4.75
CA ARG A 33 -7.95 -12.10 -5.66
C ARG A 33 -6.71 -12.79 -5.10
N GLU A 34 -6.39 -14.00 -5.58
CA GLU A 34 -5.17 -14.71 -5.15
C GLU A 34 -3.89 -13.89 -5.38
N ASP A 35 -3.83 -13.11 -6.46
CA ASP A 35 -2.69 -12.25 -6.75
C ASP A 35 -2.55 -11.07 -5.78
N ASP A 36 -3.53 -10.84 -4.90
CA ASP A 36 -3.44 -9.87 -3.79
C ASP A 36 -2.65 -10.39 -2.60
N ILE A 37 -2.45 -11.71 -2.46
CA ILE A 37 -1.62 -12.26 -1.39
C ILE A 37 -0.22 -11.63 -1.44
N GLY A 38 0.34 -11.34 -0.27
CA GLY A 38 1.71 -10.86 -0.12
C GLY A 38 1.88 -9.65 0.80
N ASN A 39 3.06 -9.05 0.75
CA ASN A 39 3.47 -7.97 1.63
C ASN A 39 3.16 -6.60 1.03
N TYR A 40 2.42 -5.79 1.78
CA TYR A 40 2.10 -4.40 1.45
C TYR A 40 2.87 -3.48 2.39
N THR A 41 3.56 -2.51 1.82
CA THR A 41 4.31 -1.52 2.59
C THR A 41 3.78 -0.13 2.29
N CYS A 42 3.41 0.63 3.32
CA CYS A 42 3.16 2.07 3.20
C CYS A 42 4.39 2.85 3.66
N GLU A 43 4.68 3.95 2.97
CA GLU A 43 5.78 4.87 3.26
C GLU A 43 5.24 6.29 3.43
N LEU A 44 5.64 6.93 4.52
CA LEU A 44 5.31 8.31 4.85
C LEU A 44 6.59 9.12 5.01
N LYS A 45 6.70 10.24 4.28
CA LYS A 45 7.76 11.23 4.50
C LYS A 45 7.28 12.31 5.47
N TYR A 46 7.98 12.44 6.59
CA TYR A 46 7.70 13.45 7.62
C TYR A 46 8.96 14.26 7.93
N GLY A 47 9.06 15.46 7.33
CA GLY A 47 10.27 16.27 7.37
C GLY A 47 11.45 15.57 6.67
N PHE A 48 12.52 15.31 7.42
CA PHE A 48 13.69 14.54 6.97
C PHE A 48 13.58 13.04 7.26
N PHE A 49 12.53 12.62 7.95
CA PHE A 49 12.32 11.21 8.31
C PHE A 49 11.45 10.50 7.28
N VAL A 50 11.71 9.20 7.13
CA VAL A 50 10.90 8.27 6.34
C VAL A 50 10.42 7.18 7.29
N VAL A 51 9.10 7.04 7.39
CA VAL A 51 8.44 6.01 8.20
C VAL A 51 7.86 4.96 7.26
N ARG A 52 8.13 3.69 7.52
CA ARG A 52 7.58 2.56 6.76
C ARG A 52 6.86 1.59 7.68
N ARG A 53 5.73 1.05 7.21
CA ARG A 53 5.00 -0.04 7.87
C ARG A 53 4.66 -1.10 6.83
N THR A 54 4.87 -2.36 7.18
CA THR A 54 4.60 -3.50 6.31
C THR A 54 3.56 -4.40 6.97
N THR A 55 2.60 -4.88 6.19
CA THR A 55 1.59 -5.85 6.60
C THR A 55 1.53 -6.96 5.55
N GLU A 56 1.55 -8.19 6.01
CA GLU A 56 1.32 -9.37 5.19
C GLU A 56 -0.20 -9.58 5.03
N LEU A 57 -0.65 -9.72 3.79
CA LEU A 57 -2.02 -10.07 3.45
C LEU A 57 -2.09 -11.53 3.00
N THR A 58 -2.85 -12.33 3.71
CA THR A 58 -3.22 -13.71 3.34
C THR A 58 -4.70 -13.76 2.97
N VAL A 59 -5.06 -14.67 2.06
CA VAL A 59 -6.45 -14.93 1.64
C VAL A 59 -6.75 -16.39 2.00
N THR A 60 -7.91 -16.63 2.61
CA THR A 60 -8.37 -17.95 3.12
C THR A 60 -9.65 -18.38 2.43
#